data_AF-A0A2D4K6C0-F1
#
_entry.id   AF-A0A2D4K6C0-F1
#
_cell.length_a   1.000
_cell.length_b   1.000
_cell.length_c   1.000
_cell.angle_alpha   90.00
_cell.angle_beta   90.00
_cell.angle_gamma   90.00
#
_symmetry.space_group_name_H-M   'P 1'
#
loop_
_entity.id
_entity.type
_entity.pdbx_description
1 polymer ?
#
loop_
_entity_poly.entity_id
_entity_poly.type
_entity_poly.pdbx_seq_one_letter_code
_entity_poly.pdbx_strand_id
1 'polypeptide(L)'
;PDDDDDDDDMGDHDEDHPGMDVVLHEDKKYYPTAEEVYGPEVETIVQEEDTQPLTEPIIKPVKTKKFSLMEQTLPVTVYEMDFLADLMDNSELIRNVTLCGHLHHGK
;
A
#
# COMPACT_ATOMS: atom_id res chain seq x y z
N PRO A 1 -85.14 7.19 -18.30
CA PRO A 1 -84.90 5.74 -18.24
C PRO A 1 -83.40 5.54 -18.01
N ASP A 2 -82.90 5.90 -16.83
CA ASP A 2 -82.99 5.17 -15.52
C ASP A 2 -81.89 4.10 -15.55
N ASP A 3 -80.72 4.39 -14.97
CA ASP A 3 -80.31 4.21 -13.55
C ASP A 3 -79.83 2.78 -13.27
N ASP A 4 -78.56 2.71 -12.86
CA ASP A 4 -77.90 1.85 -11.86
C ASP A 4 -78.19 0.34 -11.80
N ASP A 5 -77.13 -0.47 -11.80
CA ASP A 5 -76.75 -1.28 -10.63
C ASP A 5 -75.43 -2.06 -10.84
N ASP A 6 -74.66 -2.07 -9.76
CA ASP A 6 -73.37 -2.74 -9.52
C ASP A 6 -73.38 -4.24 -9.83
N ASP A 7 -72.23 -4.76 -10.29
CA ASP A 7 -71.79 -6.12 -9.96
C ASP A 7 -70.26 -6.13 -9.78
N ASP A 8 -69.86 -5.87 -8.53
CA ASP A 8 -68.59 -6.29 -7.94
C ASP A 8 -68.43 -7.81 -8.11
N ASP A 9 -67.58 -8.26 -9.05
CA ASP A 9 -67.02 -9.62 -8.99
C ASP A 9 -65.64 -9.56 -8.30
N MET A 10 -65.72 -9.40 -6.98
CA MET A 10 -64.62 -9.62 -6.05
C MET A 10 -64.38 -11.13 -5.91
N GLY A 11 -63.26 -11.59 -6.46
CA GLY A 11 -62.46 -12.67 -5.87
C GLY A 11 -62.63 -14.07 -6.48
N ASP A 12 -61.54 -14.55 -7.08
CA ASP A 12 -60.91 -15.74 -6.49
C ASP A 12 -59.39 -15.66 -6.69
N HIS A 13 -58.72 -15.39 -5.58
CA HIS A 13 -57.29 -15.59 -5.45
C HIS A 13 -57.15 -17.09 -5.26
N ASP A 14 -56.83 -17.84 -6.32
CA ASP A 14 -56.47 -19.25 -6.21
C ASP A 14 -55.15 -19.36 -5.44
N GLU A 15 -55.31 -19.34 -4.13
CA GLU A 15 -54.34 -19.54 -3.06
C GLU A 15 -54.27 -21.05 -2.80
N ASP A 16 -53.39 -21.79 -3.51
CA ASP A 16 -52.84 -23.10 -3.07
C ASP A 16 -51.87 -23.73 -4.09
N HIS A 17 -50.69 -23.13 -4.28
CA HIS A 17 -49.51 -23.86 -4.74
C HIS A 17 -48.33 -23.60 -3.79
N PRO A 18 -48.05 -24.49 -2.83
CA PRO A 18 -46.83 -24.40 -2.04
C PRO A 18 -45.65 -24.87 -2.91
N GLY A 19 -44.88 -23.93 -3.46
CA GLY A 19 -43.51 -24.22 -3.94
C GLY A 19 -43.15 -23.83 -5.37
N MET A 20 -43.73 -22.77 -5.95
CA MET A 20 -43.22 -22.18 -7.19
C MET A 20 -42.85 -20.71 -7.00
N ASP A 21 -41.88 -20.45 -6.13
CA ASP A 21 -41.22 -19.14 -6.09
C ASP A 21 -40.44 -18.97 -7.40
N VAL A 22 -40.93 -18.08 -8.26
CA VAL A 22 -40.31 -17.79 -9.56
C VAL A 22 -39.02 -17.00 -9.33
N VAL A 23 -37.89 -17.57 -9.74
CA VAL A 23 -36.58 -16.90 -9.68
C VAL A 23 -36.42 -15.99 -10.89
N LEU A 24 -36.14 -14.71 -10.66
CA LEU A 24 -35.83 -13.77 -11.73
C LEU A 24 -34.53 -14.17 -12.44
N HIS A 25 -34.43 -13.83 -13.73
CA HIS A 25 -33.27 -14.20 -14.55
C HIS A 25 -31.92 -13.66 -14.01
N GLU A 26 -31.92 -12.52 -13.32
CA GLU A 26 -30.74 -11.91 -12.69
C GLU A 26 -30.34 -12.63 -11.39
N ASP A 27 -31.31 -13.25 -10.70
CA ASP A 27 -31.12 -13.97 -9.44
C ASP A 27 -30.85 -15.47 -9.64
N LYS A 28 -30.76 -15.92 -10.89
CA LYS A 28 -30.52 -17.33 -11.21
C LYS A 28 -29.10 -17.73 -10.79
N LYS A 29 -29.00 -18.37 -9.62
CA LYS A 29 -27.77 -18.98 -9.11
C LYS A 29 -27.44 -20.22 -9.92
N TYR A 30 -26.39 -20.16 -10.74
CA TYR A 30 -25.94 -21.29 -11.56
C TYR A 30 -24.97 -22.23 -10.84
N TYR A 31 -24.31 -21.74 -9.79
CA TYR A 31 -23.27 -22.48 -9.08
C TYR A 31 -23.52 -22.45 -7.56
N PRO A 32 -23.25 -23.56 -6.84
CA PRO A 32 -23.27 -23.59 -5.38
C PRO A 32 -22.26 -22.61 -4.78
N THR A 33 -22.50 -22.21 -3.53
CA THR A 33 -21.58 -21.36 -2.77
C THR A 33 -20.31 -22.14 -2.40
N ALA A 34 -19.21 -21.44 -2.11
CA ALA A 34 -17.95 -22.12 -1.77
C ALA A 34 -18.02 -22.93 -0.46
N GLU A 35 -18.79 -22.46 0.52
CA GLU A 35 -19.00 -23.17 1.79
C GLU A 35 -19.73 -24.51 1.59
N GLU A 36 -20.72 -24.58 0.69
CA GLU A 36 -21.42 -25.82 0.36
C GLU A 36 -20.52 -26.86 -0.31
N VAL A 37 -19.47 -26.41 -1.01
CA VAL A 37 -18.52 -27.30 -1.71
C VAL A 37 -17.42 -27.79 -0.79
N TYR A 38 -16.84 -26.92 0.05
CA TYR A 38 -15.67 -27.25 0.88
C TYR A 38 -15.99 -27.53 2.36
N GLY A 39 -17.16 -27.09 2.84
CA GLY A 39 -17.59 -27.25 4.23
C GLY A 39 -17.08 -26.16 5.18
N PRO A 40 -17.62 -26.10 6.41
CA PRO A 40 -17.38 -25.02 7.37
C PRO A 40 -15.98 -25.05 8.01
N GLU A 41 -15.22 -26.13 7.87
CA GLU A 41 -13.85 -26.24 8.41
C GLU A 41 -12.80 -25.57 7.50
N VAL A 42 -13.18 -25.15 6.29
CA VAL A 42 -12.29 -24.53 5.30
C VAL A 42 -12.64 -23.05 5.12
N GLU A 43 -11.68 -22.17 5.41
CA GLU A 43 -11.83 -20.74 5.13
C GLU A 43 -11.65 -20.49 3.62
N THR A 44 -12.74 -20.11 2.95
CA THR A 44 -12.66 -19.64 1.56
C THR A 44 -12.56 -18.13 1.53
N ILE A 45 -11.42 -17.60 1.09
CA ILE A 45 -11.19 -16.17 0.93
C ILE A 45 -11.24 -15.81 -0.55
N VAL A 46 -12.06 -14.81 -0.91
CA VAL A 46 -12.09 -14.23 -2.25
C VAL A 46 -11.34 -12.90 -2.21
N GLN A 47 -10.28 -12.77 -3.00
CA GLN A 47 -9.52 -11.53 -3.16
C GLN A 47 -9.61 -11.09 -4.62
N GLU A 48 -10.35 -10.01 -4.88
CA GLU A 48 -10.53 -9.45 -6.22
C GLU A 48 -9.37 -8.53 -6.62
N GLU A 49 -8.74 -7.89 -5.64
CA GLU A 49 -7.63 -6.96 -5.84
C GLU A 49 -6.39 -7.34 -5.02
N ASP A 50 -5.23 -6.97 -5.55
CA ASP A 50 -3.95 -7.20 -4.90
C ASP A 50 -3.78 -6.31 -3.66
N THR A 51 -3.21 -6.86 -2.59
CA THR A 51 -2.90 -6.09 -1.36
C THR A 51 -1.66 -5.21 -1.49
N GLN A 52 -0.83 -5.44 -2.51
CA GLN A 52 0.45 -4.74 -2.73
C GLN A 52 0.49 -4.16 -4.15
N PRO A 53 0.75 -2.86 -4.31
CA PRO A 53 0.85 -2.26 -5.64
C PRO A 53 2.09 -2.76 -6.38
N LEU A 54 2.02 -2.81 -7.72
CA LEU A 54 3.14 -3.22 -8.58
C LEU A 54 4.42 -2.39 -8.42
N THR A 55 4.31 -1.17 -7.87
CA THR A 55 5.46 -0.30 -7.61
C THR A 55 6.27 -0.73 -6.39
N GLU A 56 5.69 -1.50 -5.47
CA GLU A 56 6.39 -2.03 -4.30
C GLU A 56 6.90 -3.45 -4.60
N PRO A 57 8.22 -3.69 -4.52
CA PRO A 57 8.76 -5.02 -4.75
C PRO A 57 8.41 -5.96 -3.59
N ILE A 58 8.17 -7.24 -3.89
CA ILE A 58 7.93 -8.29 -2.89
C ILE A 58 9.12 -8.41 -1.94
N ILE A 59 10.35 -8.42 -2.47
CA ILE A 59 11.59 -8.40 -1.68
C ILE A 59 12.21 -7.00 -1.80
N LYS A 60 12.24 -6.26 -0.69
CA LYS A 60 12.79 -4.90 -0.66
C LYS A 60 14.30 -4.95 -0.93
N PRO A 61 14.82 -4.16 -1.90
CA PRO A 61 16.25 -4.08 -2.14
C PRO A 61 16.96 -3.37 -0.98
N VAL A 62 18.23 -3.70 -0.78
CA VAL A 62 19.08 -2.99 0.18
C VAL A 62 19.32 -1.56 -0.32
N LYS A 63 18.82 -0.58 0.42
CA LYS A 63 18.98 0.84 0.09
C LYS A 63 19.95 1.51 1.07
N THR A 64 21.08 2.00 0.56
CA THR A 64 22.02 2.81 1.34
C THR A 64 21.67 4.28 1.19
N LYS A 65 21.20 4.91 2.26
CA LYS A 65 20.88 6.34 2.27
C LYS A 65 22.15 7.18 2.50
N LYS A 66 22.79 7.63 1.42
CA LYS A 66 23.96 8.52 1.47
C LYS A 66 23.57 9.93 1.03
N PHE A 67 23.47 10.85 1.98
CA PHE A 67 23.06 12.25 1.72
C PHE A 67 24.24 13.22 1.61
N SER A 68 25.41 12.80 2.07
CA SER A 68 26.66 13.54 2.02
C SER A 68 27.75 12.67 1.40
N LEU A 69 28.66 13.30 0.63
CA LEU A 69 29.83 12.61 0.12
C LEU A 69 30.83 12.40 1.26
N MET A 70 30.72 11.25 1.93
CA MET A 70 31.74 10.78 2.86
C MET A 70 32.72 9.87 2.11
N GLU A 71 34.00 10.18 2.21
CA GLU A 71 35.08 9.27 1.81
C GLU A 71 35.18 8.16 2.86
N GLN A 72 35.15 6.89 2.42
CA GLN A 72 35.20 5.74 3.33
C GLN A 72 36.63 5.41 3.78
N THR A 73 37.61 5.91 3.03
CA THR A 73 39.03 5.65 3.23
C THR A 73 39.75 6.98 3.34
N LEU A 74 40.77 7.04 4.19
CA LEU A 74 41.60 8.24 4.30
C LEU A 74 42.41 8.43 3.00
N PRO A 75 42.48 9.65 2.45
CA PRO A 75 43.28 9.92 1.26
C PRO A 75 44.78 9.84 1.59
N VAL A 76 45.58 9.53 0.57
CA VAL A 76 47.04 9.53 0.72
C VAL A 76 47.53 10.97 0.84
N THR A 77 48.23 11.26 1.93
CA THR A 77 48.83 12.56 2.22
C THR A 77 50.34 12.53 2.00
N VAL A 78 50.94 13.70 1.81
CA VAL A 78 52.41 13.84 1.73
C VAL A 78 53.11 13.73 3.10
N TYR A 79 52.35 13.95 4.17
CA TYR A 79 52.78 13.81 5.55
C TYR A 79 52.22 12.53 6.16
N GLU A 80 52.89 12.02 7.19
CA GLU A 80 52.43 10.86 7.97
C GLU A 80 51.37 11.26 8.98
N MET A 81 50.39 10.37 9.22
CA MET A 81 49.30 10.63 10.16
C MET A 81 49.81 10.83 11.60
N ASP A 82 50.88 10.14 11.99
CA ASP A 82 51.52 10.28 13.30
C ASP A 82 52.13 11.68 13.48
N PHE A 83 52.74 12.22 12.42
CA PHE A 83 53.28 13.58 12.45
C PHE A 83 52.19 14.64 12.62
N LEU A 84 51.01 14.43 12.00
CA LEU A 84 49.86 15.33 12.22
C LEU A 84 49.37 15.25 13.67
N ALA A 85 49.31 14.06 14.27
CA ALA A 85 48.91 13.87 15.66
C ALA A 85 49.89 14.54 16.63
N ASP A 86 51.20 14.36 16.43
CA ASP A 86 52.24 15.02 17.24
C ASP A 86 52.14 16.55 17.16
N LEU A 87 51.77 17.10 16.00
CA LEU A 87 51.57 18.54 15.82
C LEU A 87 50.32 19.04 16.57
N MET A 88 49.30 18.19 16.74
CA MET A 88 48.10 18.52 17.50
C MET A 88 48.35 18.61 19.02
N ASP A 89 49.39 17.94 19.55
CA ASP A 89 49.76 18.02 20.96
C ASP A 89 50.41 19.36 21.33
N ASN A 90 50.92 20.10 20.34
CA ASN A 90 51.51 21.43 20.55
C ASN A 90 50.60 22.54 19.99
N SER A 91 49.83 23.17 20.87
CA SER A 91 48.92 24.26 20.51
C SER A 91 49.58 25.47 19.84
N GLU A 92 50.88 25.71 20.06
CA GLU A 92 51.59 26.82 19.42
C GLU A 92 51.81 26.60 17.92
N LEU A 93 51.78 25.34 17.47
CA LEU A 93 51.94 24.97 16.06
C LEU A 93 50.61 24.94 15.28
N ILE A 94 49.48 25.01 15.98
CA ILE A 94 48.14 24.98 15.37
C ILE A 94 47.64 26.40 15.10
N ARG A 95 47.03 26.61 13.93
CA ARG A 95 46.32 27.87 13.61
C ARG A 95 44.87 27.59 13.22
N ASN A 96 43.93 28.06 14.03
CA ASN A 96 42.50 27.99 13.76
C ASN A 96 42.07 29.18 12.89
N VAL A 97 41.81 28.92 11.61
CA VAL A 97 41.44 29.95 10.62
C VAL A 97 40.04 29.64 10.06
N THR A 98 39.22 30.68 9.87
CA THR A 98 37.92 30.57 9.20
C THR A 98 37.94 31.36 7.89
N LEU A 99 37.52 30.74 6.79
CA LEU A 99 37.38 31.40 5.50
C LEU A 99 35.94 31.90 5.32
N CYS A 100 35.72 33.22 5.41
CA CYS A 100 34.41 33.86 5.24
C CYS A 100 34.40 34.81 4.03
N GLY A 101 33.21 35.05 3.45
CA GLY A 101 33.07 35.92 2.29
C GLY A 101 31.72 35.78 1.60
N HIS A 102 31.49 36.53 0.54
CA HIS A 102 30.22 36.54 -0.19
C HIS A 102 30.03 35.30 -1.08
N LEU A 103 28.81 35.11 -1.60
CA LEU A 103 28.46 33.93 -2.41
C LEU A 103 29.38 33.81 -3.63
N HIS A 104 29.90 32.59 -3.85
CA HIS A 104 30.76 32.24 -4.99
C HIS A 104 32.09 33.02 -5.12
N HIS A 105 32.67 33.49 -4.02
CA HIS A 105 33.99 34.15 -4.00
C HIS A 105 35.21 33.18 -3.94
N GLY A 106 35.01 31.87 -4.14
CA GLY A 106 36.12 30.89 -4.19
C GLY A 106 36.74 30.53 -2.84
N LYS A 107 36.00 30.78 -1.76
CA LYS A 107 36.26 30.23 -0.43
C LYS A 107 35.64 28.84 -0.28
#